data_AF-A0A024G2M9-F1
#
_entry.id   AF-A0A024G2M9-F1
#
_cell.length_a   1.000
_cell.length_b   1.000
_cell.length_c   1.000
_cell.angle_alpha   90.00
_cell.angle_beta   90.00
_cell.angle_gamma   90.00
#
_symmetry.space_group_name_H-M   'P 1'
#
loop_
_entity.id
_entity.type
_entity.pdbx_description
1 polymer ?
#
loop_
_entity_poly.entity_id
_entity_poly.type
_entity_poly.pdbx_seq_one_letter_code
_entity_poly.pdbx_strand_id
1 'polypeptide(L)'
;MIDYVAVVDSEDKDGLDSDTMAKMYYDNVNTVLLRFGCSFKYSLHSCESCREAYKYWICSIKFQKCGYAGNSTKLDKPDDEYHHSICMERNPSGKERCQEGINARHRTCLSICEDVVRKCPYVLNFQCPSTETIFFSCNTLTCNKLDRIQNPDRRDHIWPGTFAKL
;
A
#
# COMPACT_ATOMS: atom_id res chain seq x y z
N MET A 1 -17.93 -4.33 2.54
CA MET A 1 -16.66 -4.60 1.82
C MET A 1 -15.99 -3.26 1.64
N ILE A 2 -14.67 -3.16 1.78
CA ILE A 2 -13.99 -1.87 1.63
C ILE A 2 -13.37 -1.85 0.23
N ASP A 3 -13.65 -0.79 -0.49
CA ASP A 3 -13.38 -0.72 -1.92
C ASP A 3 -11.95 -0.22 -2.17
N TYR A 4 -11.05 -1.17 -2.44
CA TYR A 4 -9.77 -0.91 -3.08
C TYR A 4 -9.94 -0.95 -4.58
N VAL A 5 -9.31 -0.01 -5.25
CA VAL A 5 -9.22 -0.02 -6.70
C VAL A 5 -7.76 0.09 -7.11
N ALA A 6 -7.43 -0.57 -8.21
CA ALA A 6 -6.22 -0.22 -8.92
C ALA A 6 -6.33 1.23 -9.39
N VAL A 7 -5.18 1.86 -9.57
CA VAL A 7 -5.11 3.10 -10.31
C VAL A 7 -5.32 2.76 -11.78
N VAL A 8 -6.51 3.07 -12.30
CA VAL A 8 -6.87 2.77 -13.70
C VAL A 8 -6.72 4.00 -14.58
N ASP A 9 -6.33 3.79 -15.83
CA ASP A 9 -6.27 4.83 -16.86
C ASP A 9 -6.85 4.30 -18.19
N SER A 10 -6.59 5.02 -19.29
CA SER A 10 -7.09 4.61 -20.62
C SER A 10 -6.51 3.28 -21.10
N GLU A 11 -5.33 2.90 -20.61
CA GLU A 11 -4.59 1.69 -20.95
C GLU A 11 -4.94 0.55 -19.97
N ASP A 12 -4.97 0.81 -18.67
CA ASP A 12 -5.28 -0.19 -17.61
C ASP A 12 -6.68 0.01 -17.01
N LYS A 13 -7.74 -0.23 -17.81
CA LYS A 13 -9.13 0.05 -17.41
C LYS A 13 -9.64 -0.81 -16.23
N ASP A 14 -9.21 -2.06 -16.16
CA ASP A 14 -9.70 -3.01 -15.14
C ASP A 14 -8.69 -3.20 -13.99
N GLY A 15 -7.53 -2.53 -14.03
CA GLY A 15 -6.48 -2.69 -13.02
C GLY A 15 -5.63 -3.96 -13.18
N LEU A 16 -5.74 -4.62 -14.33
CA LEU A 16 -5.06 -5.88 -14.62
C LEU A 16 -3.56 -5.66 -14.81
N ASP A 17 -3.16 -4.54 -15.40
CA ASP A 17 -1.74 -4.23 -15.58
C ASP A 17 -1.11 -3.86 -14.23
N SER A 18 -1.85 -3.14 -13.39
CA SER A 18 -1.48 -2.87 -11.99
C SER A 18 -1.29 -4.15 -11.17
N ASP A 19 -2.20 -5.12 -11.30
CA ASP A 19 -2.07 -6.43 -10.65
C ASP A 19 -0.89 -7.22 -11.20
N THR A 20 -0.72 -7.25 -12.52
CA THR A 20 0.38 -7.92 -13.21
C THR A 20 1.73 -7.35 -12.78
N MET A 21 1.83 -6.02 -12.70
CA MET A 21 3.01 -5.33 -12.18
C MET A 21 3.27 -5.70 -10.71
N ALA A 22 2.23 -5.67 -9.85
CA ALA A 22 2.37 -6.02 -8.44
C ALA A 22 2.93 -7.45 -8.29
N LYS A 23 2.40 -8.38 -9.08
CA LYS A 23 2.86 -9.77 -9.14
C LYS A 23 4.32 -9.85 -9.61
N MET A 24 4.70 -9.14 -10.66
CA MET A 24 6.09 -9.13 -11.14
C MET A 24 7.07 -8.66 -10.06
N TYR A 25 6.74 -7.57 -9.36
CA TYR A 25 7.57 -7.07 -8.26
C TYR A 25 7.66 -8.06 -7.09
N TYR A 26 6.56 -8.76 -6.79
CA TYR A 26 6.52 -9.82 -5.78
C TYR A 26 7.40 -11.01 -6.17
N ASP A 27 7.29 -11.48 -7.41
CA ASP A 27 8.06 -12.62 -7.92
C ASP A 27 9.57 -12.33 -7.89
N ASN A 28 9.98 -11.10 -8.22
CA ASN A 28 11.39 -10.67 -8.12
C ASN A 28 11.94 -10.81 -6.69
N VAL A 29 11.21 -10.32 -5.69
CA VAL A 29 11.62 -10.47 -4.29
C VAL A 29 11.62 -11.93 -3.88
N ASN A 30 10.62 -12.71 -4.31
CA ASN A 30 10.58 -14.14 -4.03
C ASN A 30 11.81 -14.87 -4.58
N THR A 31 12.23 -14.56 -5.82
CA THR A 31 13.46 -15.12 -6.40
C THR A 31 14.70 -14.72 -5.60
N VAL A 32 14.80 -13.47 -5.14
CA VAL A 32 15.94 -13.04 -4.31
C VAL A 32 15.93 -13.79 -2.97
N LEU A 33 14.76 -14.00 -2.38
CA LEU A 33 14.60 -14.75 -1.13
C LEU A 33 15.06 -16.21 -1.24
N LEU A 34 15.05 -16.85 -2.42
CA LEU A 34 15.58 -18.20 -2.63
C LEU A 34 17.07 -18.34 -2.32
N ARG A 35 17.83 -17.24 -2.40
CA ARG A 35 19.26 -17.23 -2.06
C ARG A 35 19.49 -17.26 -0.54
N PHE A 36 18.46 -16.95 0.24
CA PHE A 36 18.50 -17.07 1.68
C PHE A 36 18.04 -18.47 2.06
N GLY A 37 18.70 -19.09 3.03
CA GLY A 37 18.25 -20.37 3.58
C GLY A 37 16.93 -20.22 4.32
N CYS A 38 15.80 -20.18 3.61
CA CYS A 38 14.46 -19.93 4.16
C CYS A 38 13.96 -20.97 5.16
N SER A 39 14.69 -22.08 5.32
CA SER A 39 14.52 -23.05 6.39
C SER A 39 14.89 -22.50 7.77
N PHE A 40 15.65 -21.40 7.83
CA PHE A 40 16.07 -20.75 9.05
C PHE A 40 15.38 -19.40 9.21
N LYS A 41 15.09 -19.03 10.47
CA LYS A 41 14.62 -17.69 10.82
C LYS A 41 15.82 -16.74 10.88
N TYR A 42 15.64 -15.52 10.42
CA TYR A 42 16.58 -14.43 10.67
C TYR A 42 16.04 -13.59 11.82
N SER A 43 16.82 -13.43 12.89
CA SER A 43 16.38 -12.73 14.11
C SER A 43 15.01 -13.22 14.61
N LEU A 44 13.94 -12.43 14.43
CA LEU A 44 12.56 -12.74 14.81
C LEU A 44 11.67 -13.23 13.64
N HIS A 45 12.12 -13.07 12.39
CA HIS A 45 11.30 -13.23 11.18
C HIS A 45 11.79 -14.36 10.27
N SER A 46 10.93 -14.84 9.38
CA SER A 46 11.26 -15.87 8.39
C SER A 46 11.02 -15.36 6.97
N CYS A 47 11.51 -16.05 5.94
CA CYS A 47 11.23 -15.63 4.56
C CYS A 47 9.72 -15.47 4.31
N GLU A 48 8.90 -16.26 5.00
CA GLU A 48 7.44 -16.14 4.93
C GLU A 48 6.92 -14.81 5.47
N SER A 49 7.44 -14.36 6.61
CA SER A 49 7.10 -13.04 7.16
C SER A 49 7.47 -11.90 6.20
N CYS A 50 8.63 -11.98 5.54
CA CYS A 50 9.03 -11.00 4.54
C CYS A 50 8.14 -11.05 3.29
N ARG A 51 7.84 -12.24 2.76
CA ARG A 51 6.94 -12.41 1.60
C ARG A 51 5.59 -11.77 1.86
N GLU A 52 4.99 -12.08 3.01
CA GLU A 52 3.71 -11.50 3.38
C GLU A 52 3.81 -9.99 3.54
N ALA A 53 4.79 -9.46 4.27
CA ALA A 53 4.96 -8.01 4.41
C ALA A 53 5.14 -7.31 3.06
N TYR A 54 6.00 -7.85 2.20
CA TYR A 54 6.28 -7.29 0.87
C TYR A 54 5.05 -7.33 -0.03
N LYS A 55 4.28 -8.44 -0.01
CA LYS A 55 3.01 -8.56 -0.72
C LYS A 55 2.04 -7.46 -0.31
N TYR A 56 1.87 -7.23 0.99
CA TYR A 56 1.00 -6.16 1.48
C TYR A 56 1.51 -4.77 1.06
N TRP A 57 2.82 -4.54 1.12
CA TRP A 57 3.40 -3.27 0.71
C TRP A 57 3.21 -3.00 -0.78
N ILE A 58 3.56 -3.94 -1.67
CA ILE A 58 3.40 -3.72 -3.11
C ILE A 58 1.93 -3.57 -3.50
N CYS A 59 1.03 -4.35 -2.89
CA CYS A 59 -0.40 -4.19 -3.10
C CYS A 59 -0.89 -2.84 -2.57
N SER A 60 -0.40 -2.32 -1.44
CA SER A 60 -0.81 -1.01 -0.92
C SER A 60 -0.30 0.18 -1.77
N ILE A 61 0.72 -0.06 -2.59
CA ILE A 61 1.24 0.94 -3.54
C ILE A 61 0.44 0.86 -4.85
N LYS A 62 0.18 -0.35 -5.36
CA LYS A 62 -0.51 -0.59 -6.64
C LYS A 62 -2.03 -0.44 -6.56
N PHE A 63 -2.60 -0.76 -5.42
CA PHE A 63 -4.03 -0.67 -5.13
C PHE A 63 -4.27 0.34 -4.02
N GLN A 64 -4.95 1.42 -4.37
CA GLN A 64 -5.23 2.50 -3.46
C GLN A 64 -6.66 2.40 -2.94
N LYS A 65 -6.87 2.86 -1.70
CA LYS A 65 -8.22 3.01 -1.17
C LYS A 65 -8.91 4.12 -1.95
N CYS A 66 -10.18 3.92 -2.32
CA CYS A 66 -11.00 4.99 -2.87
C CYS A 66 -11.16 6.13 -1.86
N GLY A 67 -10.92 7.37 -2.31
CA GLY A 67 -11.03 8.58 -1.49
C GLY A 67 -12.40 9.24 -1.57
N TYR A 68 -12.82 9.86 -0.46
CA TYR A 68 -14.02 10.71 -0.40
C TYR A 68 -13.61 12.18 -0.53
N ALA A 69 -14.12 12.88 -1.54
CA ALA A 69 -13.97 14.33 -1.67
C ALA A 69 -14.94 15.03 -0.70
N GLY A 70 -14.47 15.38 0.50
CA GLY A 70 -15.15 16.39 1.31
C GLY A 70 -14.90 17.76 0.67
N ASN A 71 -15.95 18.55 0.41
CA ASN A 71 -15.99 19.89 -0.20
C ASN A 71 -14.70 20.73 -0.04
N SER A 72 -13.67 20.41 -0.81
CA SER A 72 -12.38 21.09 -0.77
C SER A 72 -12.25 21.79 -2.10
N THR A 73 -12.46 23.10 -2.07
CA THR A 73 -12.17 24.02 -3.15
C THR A 73 -10.76 23.75 -3.68
N LYS A 74 -10.70 23.31 -4.94
CA LYS A 74 -9.57 23.31 -5.87
C LYS A 74 -8.25 23.81 -5.27
N LEU A 75 -7.30 22.90 -5.05
CA LEU A 75 -5.90 23.29 -5.02
C LEU A 75 -5.39 23.27 -6.46
N ASP A 76 -5.41 24.44 -7.07
CA ASP A 76 -4.80 24.71 -8.37
C ASP A 76 -3.27 24.54 -8.25
N LYS A 77 -2.77 23.36 -8.62
CA LYS A 77 -1.42 23.24 -9.19
C LYS A 77 -1.48 22.22 -10.34
N PRO A 78 -1.23 22.66 -11.58
CA PRO A 78 -0.73 21.76 -12.62
C PRO A 78 0.72 21.39 -12.23
N ASP A 79 1.34 20.44 -12.93
CA ASP A 79 2.79 20.17 -12.83
C ASP A 79 3.24 19.03 -11.89
N ASP A 80 2.47 17.95 -11.69
CA ASP A 80 3.09 16.68 -11.29
C ASP A 80 2.38 15.45 -11.87
N GLU A 81 3.17 14.62 -12.52
CA GLU A 81 2.90 13.32 -13.14
C GLU A 81 2.48 12.27 -12.09
N TYR A 82 1.31 12.49 -11.48
CA TYR A 82 0.76 11.59 -10.48
C TYR A 82 -0.46 10.88 -11.11
N HIS A 83 -0.40 9.56 -11.25
CA HIS A 83 -1.45 8.65 -11.79
C HIS A 83 -2.79 8.65 -11.02
N HIS A 84 -3.82 9.37 -11.46
CA HIS A 84 -5.10 9.54 -10.76
C HIS A 84 -5.78 8.21 -10.41
N SER A 85 -6.07 7.96 -9.12
CA SER A 85 -6.87 6.82 -8.70
C SER A 85 -8.33 7.08 -9.07
N ILE A 86 -8.73 6.65 -10.25
CA ILE A 86 -10.14 6.65 -10.67
C ILE A 86 -10.76 5.40 -10.05
N CYS A 87 -11.80 5.54 -9.21
CA CYS A 87 -12.59 4.36 -8.88
C CYS A 87 -13.63 4.18 -9.96
N MET A 88 -13.53 3.07 -10.70
CA MET A 88 -14.55 2.71 -11.67
C MET A 88 -15.89 2.49 -10.98
N GLU A 89 -16.92 3.17 -11.47
CA GLU A 89 -18.30 2.85 -11.15
C GLU A 89 -18.62 1.40 -11.57
N ARG A 90 -18.78 0.50 -10.60
CA ARG A 90 -19.73 -0.62 -10.73
C ARG A 90 -20.54 -0.76 -9.46
N ASN A 91 -21.64 -0.01 -9.38
CA ASN A 91 -22.81 -0.49 -8.67
C ASN A 91 -24.09 -0.15 -9.45
N PRO A 92 -25.03 -1.11 -9.64
CA PRO A 92 -26.34 -0.88 -10.25
C PRO A 92 -27.30 -0.10 -9.34
N SER A 93 -26.86 0.31 -8.15
CA SER A 93 -27.59 1.09 -7.16
C SER A 93 -26.81 2.36 -6.90
N GLY A 94 -27.17 3.45 -7.59
CA GLY A 94 -26.45 4.72 -7.61
C GLY A 94 -26.31 5.43 -6.26
N LYS A 95 -25.37 4.97 -5.42
CA LYS A 95 -24.80 5.77 -4.34
C LYS A 95 -23.27 5.56 -4.28
N GLU A 96 -22.61 6.72 -4.37
CA GLU A 96 -21.21 7.04 -4.08
C GLU A 96 -20.20 6.83 -5.23
N ARG A 97 -20.07 7.92 -5.99
CA ARG A 97 -19.16 8.14 -7.13
C ARG A 97 -17.81 8.61 -6.60
N CYS A 98 -16.73 7.97 -7.01
CA CYS A 98 -15.40 8.55 -6.87
C CYS A 98 -15.21 9.54 -8.02
N GLN A 99 -14.99 10.80 -7.69
CA GLN A 99 -15.03 11.88 -8.65
C GLN A 99 -13.64 12.09 -9.28
N GLU A 100 -13.58 12.08 -10.60
CA GLU A 100 -12.39 12.41 -11.37
C GLU A 100 -11.92 13.85 -11.06
N GLY A 101 -10.60 14.05 -10.95
CA GLY A 101 -9.99 15.38 -10.95
C GLY A 101 -9.69 16.02 -9.59
N ILE A 102 -9.56 15.26 -8.50
CA ILE A 102 -9.08 15.81 -7.21
C ILE A 102 -7.93 14.95 -6.66
N ASN A 103 -6.93 15.61 -6.05
CA ASN A 103 -5.70 15.10 -5.40
C ASN A 103 -5.89 14.07 -4.25
N ALA A 104 -7.02 13.35 -4.19
CA ALA A 104 -7.45 12.55 -3.05
C ALA A 104 -6.98 11.08 -3.17
N ARG A 105 -5.67 10.85 -3.27
CA ARG A 105 -5.11 9.50 -3.08
C ARG A 105 -4.89 9.23 -1.61
N HIS A 106 -5.40 8.11 -1.14
CA HIS A 106 -4.96 7.56 0.13
C HIS A 106 -3.51 7.09 -0.01
N ARG A 107 -2.58 7.91 0.50
CA ARG A 107 -1.14 7.59 0.56
C ARG A 107 -0.93 6.31 1.36
N THR A 108 0.01 5.47 0.96
CA THR A 108 0.36 4.26 1.70
C THR A 108 0.76 4.60 3.13
N CYS A 109 0.31 3.84 4.12
CA CYS A 109 0.75 4.06 5.49
C CYS A 109 2.26 3.85 5.61
N LEU A 110 2.96 4.77 6.25
CA LEU A 110 4.40 4.63 6.52
C LEU A 110 4.69 3.31 7.27
N SER A 111 3.80 2.94 8.20
CA SER A 111 3.90 1.69 8.95
C SER A 111 3.85 0.42 8.10
N ILE A 112 3.29 0.47 6.87
CA ILE A 112 3.33 -0.67 5.93
C ILE A 112 4.74 -0.80 5.33
N CYS A 113 5.40 0.32 5.02
CA CYS A 113 6.79 0.32 4.58
C CYS A 113 7.71 -0.18 5.70
N GLU A 114 7.55 0.33 6.91
CA GLU A 114 8.35 -0.06 8.07
C GLU A 114 8.20 -1.56 8.41
N ASP A 115 7.02 -2.15 8.19
CA ASP A 115 6.78 -3.59 8.38
C ASP A 115 7.67 -4.42 7.43
N VAL A 116 7.88 -3.97 6.18
CA VAL A 116 8.77 -4.63 5.23
C VAL A 116 10.23 -4.52 5.67
N VAL A 117 10.69 -3.31 6.03
CA VAL A 117 12.08 -3.09 6.48
C VAL A 117 12.43 -3.97 7.67
N ARG A 118 11.51 -4.11 8.62
CA ARG A 118 11.70 -4.95 9.81
C ARG A 118 11.67 -6.44 9.48
N LYS A 119 10.75 -6.85 8.60
CA LYS A 119 10.51 -8.27 8.30
C LYS A 119 11.40 -8.82 7.23
N CYS A 120 12.13 -8.04 6.44
CA CYS A 120 12.93 -8.55 5.33
C CYS A 120 14.44 -8.53 5.64
N PRO A 121 15.25 -9.40 5.00
CA PRO A 121 16.71 -9.37 5.16
C PRO A 121 17.30 -8.00 4.79
N TYR A 122 18.22 -7.49 5.62
CA TYR A 122 18.82 -6.16 5.46
C TYR A 122 19.47 -5.91 4.09
N VAL A 123 19.98 -6.97 3.45
CA VAL A 123 20.63 -6.89 2.13
C VAL A 123 19.65 -6.55 0.99
N LEU A 124 18.33 -6.70 1.21
CA LEU A 124 17.32 -6.18 0.28
C LEU A 124 17.25 -4.65 0.31
N ASN A 125 17.84 -4.00 1.32
CA ASN A 125 18.03 -2.56 1.41
C ASN A 125 16.74 -1.74 1.16
N PHE A 126 15.62 -2.19 1.74
CA PHE A 126 14.38 -1.42 1.73
C PHE A 126 14.57 -0.11 2.51
N GLN A 127 14.13 1.00 1.91
CA GLN A 127 14.23 2.32 2.52
C GLN A 127 12.83 2.94 2.62
N CYS A 128 12.47 3.32 3.84
CA CYS A 128 11.26 4.09 4.12
C CYS A 128 11.63 5.53 4.43
N PRO A 129 10.82 6.51 4.00
CA PRO A 129 11.07 7.90 4.34
C PRO A 129 10.87 8.12 5.85
N SER A 130 11.62 9.05 6.43
CA SER A 130 11.47 9.44 7.85
C SER A 130 10.34 10.44 8.09
N THR A 131 9.77 11.00 7.02
CA THR A 131 8.73 12.02 7.05
C THR A 131 7.60 11.67 6.09
N GLU A 132 6.46 12.34 6.22
CA GLU A 132 5.40 12.22 5.21
C GLU A 132 5.91 12.64 3.83
N THR A 133 5.46 11.91 2.81
CA THR A 133 5.76 12.21 1.41
C THR A 133 4.46 12.23 0.60
N ILE A 134 4.56 12.45 -0.70
CA ILE A 134 3.44 12.29 -1.62
C ILE A 134 2.98 10.81 -1.74
N PHE A 135 3.84 9.85 -1.39
CA PHE A 135 3.56 8.41 -1.46
C PHE A 135 3.18 7.80 -0.10
N PHE A 136 3.77 8.31 0.99
CA PHE A 136 3.61 7.76 2.34
C PHE A 136 3.01 8.78 3.31
N SER A 137 2.11 8.33 4.20
CA SER A 137 1.57 9.14 5.30
C SER A 137 1.74 8.43 6.65
N CYS A 138 2.03 9.22 7.68
CA CYS A 138 2.13 8.75 9.07
C CYS A 138 0.76 8.67 9.75
N ASN A 139 -0.28 9.28 9.18
CA ASN A 139 -1.62 9.29 9.75
C ASN A 139 -2.35 7.96 9.49
N THR A 140 -2.35 7.08 10.49
CA THR A 140 -2.95 5.73 10.44
C THR A 140 -4.46 5.71 10.24
N LEU A 141 -5.16 6.84 10.43
CA LEU A 141 -6.60 6.95 10.19
C LEU A 141 -6.93 7.20 8.72
N THR A 142 -6.06 7.91 8.01
CA THR A 142 -6.32 8.38 6.64
C THR A 142 -5.43 7.73 5.60
N CYS A 143 -4.36 7.03 5.97
CA CYS A 143 -3.50 6.35 5.01
C CYS A 143 -4.07 5.00 4.53
N ASN A 144 -3.62 4.54 3.37
CA ASN A 144 -3.91 3.23 2.81
C ASN A 144 -3.16 2.14 3.58
N LYS A 145 -3.91 1.35 4.36
CA LYS A 145 -3.44 0.18 5.13
C LYS A 145 -4.05 -1.14 4.66
N LEU A 146 -4.67 -1.19 3.48
CA LEU A 146 -5.41 -2.38 3.01
C LEU A 146 -6.41 -2.92 4.08
N ASP A 147 -7.03 -2.00 4.83
CA ASP A 147 -7.92 -2.20 5.99
C ASP A 147 -7.40 -3.12 7.08
N ARG A 148 -6.07 -3.18 7.19
CA ARG A 148 -5.44 -3.78 8.33
C ARG A 148 -5.85 -3.03 9.60
N ILE A 149 -6.59 -3.73 10.46
CA ILE A 149 -7.03 -3.24 11.78
C ILE A 149 -6.26 -3.88 12.93
N GLN A 150 -5.64 -5.04 12.72
CA GLN A 150 -4.87 -5.79 13.71
C GLN A 150 -3.40 -5.89 13.31
N ASN A 151 -2.51 -6.00 14.30
CA ASN A 151 -1.10 -6.26 14.04
C ASN A 151 -0.91 -7.72 13.58
N PRO A 152 -0.21 -7.96 12.44
CA PRO A 152 -0.05 -9.29 11.87
C PRO A 152 0.76 -10.25 12.77
N ASP A 153 1.66 -9.72 13.60
CA ASP A 153 2.51 -10.50 14.49
C ASP A 153 1.85 -10.67 15.88
N ARG A 154 0.94 -9.76 16.23
CA ARG A 154 0.28 -9.64 17.55
C ARG A 154 -1.20 -9.31 17.33
N ARG A 155 -2.02 -10.33 17.04
CA ARG A 155 -3.44 -10.14 16.68
C ARG A 155 -4.30 -9.53 17.79
N ASP A 156 -3.81 -9.57 19.02
CA ASP A 156 -4.36 -8.92 20.22
C ASP A 156 -4.16 -7.40 20.24
N HIS A 157 -3.28 -6.86 19.37
CA HIS A 157 -3.01 -5.43 19.26
C HIS A 157 -3.62 -4.81 18.00
N ILE A 158 -4.10 -3.57 18.13
CA ILE A 158 -4.61 -2.73 17.03
C ILE A 158 -3.43 -2.33 16.13
N TRP A 159 -3.61 -2.31 14.80
CA TRP A 159 -2.63 -1.79 13.86
C TRP A 159 -2.36 -0.28 14.04
N PRO A 160 -1.10 0.20 13.93
CA PRO A 160 0.13 -0.56 13.71
C PRO A 160 0.57 -1.38 14.92
N GLY A 161 0.14 -1.02 16.13
CA GLY A 161 0.45 -1.77 17.35
C GLY A 161 1.92 -1.57 17.68
N THR A 162 2.22 -0.44 18.32
CA THR A 162 3.56 -0.01 18.78
C THR A 162 4.72 -0.60 17.95
N PHE A 163 4.84 -0.20 16.69
CA PHE A 163 6.12 -0.31 15.97
C PHE A 163 7.08 0.83 16.36
N ALA A 164 6.58 1.87 17.07
CA ALA A 164 7.33 3.06 17.45
C ALA A 164 6.79 3.71 18.77
N LYS A 165 6.94 3.02 19.91
CA LYS A 165 7.12 3.73 21.20
C LYS A 165 8.49 3.34 21.73
N LEU A 166 9.50 4.07 21.30
CA LEU A 166 10.64 4.42 22.16
C LEU A 166 10.35 5.81 22.70
#